data_AF-A0A920S5Z3-F1
#
_entry.id   AF-A0A920S5Z3-F1
#
_cell.length_a   1.000
_cell.length_b   1.000
_cell.length_c   1.000
_cell.angle_alpha   90.00
_cell.angle_beta   90.00
_cell.angle_gamma   90.00
#
_symmetry.space_group_name_H-M   'P 1'
#
loop_
_entity.id
_entity.type
_entity.pdbx_description
1 polymer ?
#
loop_
_entity_poly.entity_id
_entity_poly.type
_entity_poly.pdbx_seq_one_letter_code
_entity_poly.pdbx_strand_id
1 'polypeptide(L)'
;MRADHGHVYGFDGNTGRATLKCIKLATGKVQWEEDSFGGFGAIQAIGKKLLIISNQGELVVAEANAEAFRETARAQVTARSAGPRQCWPMAVSIAATPAAISPA
;
A
#
# COMPACT_ATOMS: atom_id res chain seq x y z
N MET A 1 -2.43 8.26 3.95
CA MET A 1 -1.37 7.36 4.48
C MET A 1 -1.47 7.34 5.99
N ARG A 2 -1.94 6.25 6.60
CA ARG A 2 -1.86 6.09 8.07
C ARG A 2 -0.53 5.44 8.41
N ALA A 3 0.18 6.02 9.37
CA ALA A 3 1.39 5.41 9.92
C ALA A 3 0.97 4.28 10.86
N ASP A 4 1.46 3.07 10.62
CA ASP A 4 1.32 1.97 11.56
C ASP A 4 2.61 1.89 12.38
N HIS A 5 2.50 1.96 13.72
CA HIS A 5 3.65 1.89 14.64
C HIS A 5 4.86 2.78 14.25
N GLY A 6 4.61 3.96 13.66
CA GLY A 6 5.67 4.89 13.24
C GLY A 6 6.33 4.59 11.89
N HIS A 7 5.72 3.74 11.06
CA HIS A 7 6.18 3.41 9.71
C HIS A 7 5.17 3.86 8.66
N VAL A 8 5.67 4.29 7.51
CA VAL A 8 4.88 4.67 6.34
C VAL A 8 5.16 3.70 5.21
N TYR A 9 4.11 3.26 4.53
CA TYR A 9 4.17 2.39 3.38
C TYR A 9 3.69 3.15 2.15
N GLY A 10 4.44 3.08 1.05
CA GLY A 10 4.13 3.85 -0.15
C GLY A 10 4.97 3.45 -1.35
N PHE A 11 4.44 3.72 -2.54
CA PHE A 11 5.21 3.65 -3.77
C PHE A 11 6.09 4.89 -3.91
N ASP A 12 7.37 4.68 -4.14
CA ASP A 12 8.37 5.70 -4.44
C ASP A 12 8.99 5.41 -5.80
N GLY A 13 9.11 6.43 -6.65
CA GLY A 13 9.54 6.23 -8.03
C GLY A 13 9.30 7.42 -8.94
N ASN A 14 9.61 7.24 -10.22
CA ASN A 14 9.46 8.23 -11.27
C ASN A 14 8.85 7.57 -12.52
N THR A 15 8.43 8.35 -13.51
CA THR A 15 7.71 7.93 -14.73
C THR A 15 7.99 6.49 -15.17
N GLY A 16 7.00 5.61 -14.96
CA GLY A 16 7.02 4.21 -15.42
C GLY A 16 7.67 3.19 -14.47
N ARG A 17 8.37 3.60 -13.41
CA ARG A 17 8.97 2.68 -12.44
C ARG A 17 8.77 3.18 -11.00
N ALA A 18 8.18 2.33 -10.18
CA ALA A 18 8.04 2.57 -8.76
C ALA A 18 8.33 1.29 -7.97
N THR A 19 8.78 1.49 -6.74
CA THR A 19 9.06 0.44 -5.77
C THR A 19 8.21 0.71 -4.54
N LEU A 20 7.56 -0.33 -4.01
CA LEU A 20 6.86 -0.21 -2.74
C LEU A 20 7.90 -0.21 -1.61
N LYS A 21 7.81 0.74 -0.68
CA LYS A 21 8.77 0.89 0.42
C LYS A 21 8.07 0.97 1.76
N CYS A 22 8.75 0.48 2.79
CA CYS A 22 8.50 0.84 4.19
C CYS A 22 9.55 1.83 4.66
N ILE A 23 9.11 2.94 5.24
CA ILE A 23 9.97 4.00 5.74
C ILE A 23 9.65 4.27 7.21
N LYS A 24 10.67 4.29 8.06
CA LYS A 24 10.53 4.75 9.45
C LYS A 24 10.27 6.26 9.46
N LEU A 25 9.08 6.67 9.89
CA LEU A 25 8.62 8.05 9.81
C LEU A 25 9.54 9.03 10.56
N ALA A 26 10.03 8.63 11.73
CA ALA A 26 10.87 9.48 12.56
C ALA A 26 12.23 9.83 11.92
N THR A 27 12.75 8.98 11.03
CA THR A 27 14.11 9.13 10.49
C THR A 27 14.19 9.19 8.97
N GLY A 28 13.11 8.89 8.27
CA GLY A 28 13.10 8.71 6.81
C GLY A 28 13.90 7.49 6.33
N LYS A 29 14.29 6.57 7.22
CA LYS A 29 15.10 5.40 6.83
C LYS A 29 14.20 4.34 6.19
N VAL A 30 14.56 3.92 4.98
CA VAL A 30 13.97 2.76 4.31
C VAL A 30 14.27 1.51 5.15
N GLN A 31 13.24 0.77 5.52
CA GLN A 31 13.37 -0.52 6.22
C GLN A 31 13.46 -1.66 5.21
N TRP A 32 12.65 -1.61 4.15
CA TRP A 32 12.66 -2.55 3.05
C TRP A 32 12.05 -1.93 1.78
N GLU A 33 12.33 -2.57 0.64
CA GLU A 33 11.85 -2.22 -0.70
C GLU A 33 11.29 -3.48 -1.40
N GLU A 34 10.25 -3.32 -2.22
CA GLU A 34 9.55 -4.39 -2.94
C GLU A 34 9.21 -3.94 -4.38
N ASP A 35 9.73 -4.64 -5.39
CA ASP A 35 9.66 -4.25 -6.81
C ASP A 35 8.77 -5.17 -7.67
N SER A 36 8.13 -6.19 -7.10
CA SER A 36 7.29 -7.16 -7.82
C SER A 36 6.03 -6.58 -8.48
N PHE A 37 5.64 -5.35 -8.15
CA PHE A 37 4.44 -4.72 -8.69
C PHE A 37 4.63 -4.16 -10.11
N GLY A 38 5.88 -4.02 -10.59
CA GLY A 38 6.17 -3.58 -11.96
C GLY A 38 5.72 -2.14 -12.28
N GLY A 39 5.46 -1.31 -11.28
CA GLY A 39 5.01 0.07 -11.45
C GLY A 39 4.33 0.64 -10.21
N PHE A 40 3.59 1.73 -10.41
CA PHE A 40 2.83 2.39 -9.35
C PHE A 40 1.56 1.60 -8.99
N GLY A 41 1.06 1.88 -7.79
CA GLY A 41 -0.23 1.41 -7.31
C GLY A 41 -0.78 2.33 -6.23
N ALA A 42 -1.95 2.00 -5.71
CA ALA A 42 -2.44 2.62 -4.48
C ALA A 42 -2.31 1.64 -3.32
N ILE A 43 -2.09 2.20 -2.14
CA ILE A 43 -1.95 1.44 -0.90
C ILE A 43 -2.83 2.07 0.19
N GLN A 44 -3.45 1.23 1.01
CA GLN A 44 -4.18 1.61 2.22
C GLN A 44 -3.78 0.68 3.37
N ALA A 45 -3.48 1.26 4.53
CA ALA A 45 -3.31 0.52 5.77
C ALA A 45 -4.67 0.32 6.45
N ILE A 46 -5.02 -0.94 6.73
CA ILE A 46 -6.29 -1.34 7.36
C ILE A 46 -5.95 -2.28 8.53
N GLY A 47 -5.95 -1.74 9.75
CA GLY A 47 -5.46 -2.48 10.92
C GLY A 47 -4.01 -2.92 10.70
N LYS A 48 -3.74 -4.22 10.85
CA LYS A 48 -2.40 -4.83 10.65
C LYS A 48 -2.13 -5.28 9.21
N LYS A 49 -2.94 -4.82 8.24
CA LYS A 49 -2.85 -5.23 6.84
C LYS A 49 -2.64 -4.05 5.92
N LEU A 50 -1.96 -4.29 4.81
CA LEU A 50 -1.84 -3.40 3.68
C LEU A 50 -2.72 -3.94 2.56
N LEU A 51 -3.63 -3.10 2.07
CA LEU A 51 -4.40 -3.36 0.86
C LEU A 51 -3.76 -2.57 -0.28
N ILE A 52 -3.31 -3.27 -1.32
CA ILE A 52 -2.56 -2.71 -2.43
C ILE A 52 -3.30 -3.03 -3.73
N ILE A 53 -3.51 -2.02 -4.58
CA ILE A 53 -3.99 -2.23 -5.95
C ILE A 53 -2.89 -1.80 -6.93
N SER A 54 -2.42 -2.73 -7.75
CA SER A 54 -1.37 -2.48 -8.73
C SER A 54 -1.94 -1.85 -10.00
N ASN A 55 -1.11 -1.13 -10.76
CA ASN A 55 -1.46 -0.65 -12.10
C ASN A 55 -1.77 -1.79 -13.10
N GLN A 56 -1.38 -3.03 -12.78
CA GLN A 56 -1.68 -4.24 -13.56
C GLN A 56 -3.06 -4.84 -13.25
N GLY A 57 -3.80 -4.27 -12.31
CA GLY A 57 -5.16 -4.69 -11.99
C GLY A 57 -5.28 -5.73 -10.88
N GLU A 58 -4.20 -5.97 -10.15
CA GLU A 58 -4.14 -6.95 -9.06
C GLU A 58 -4.49 -6.27 -7.75
N LEU A 59 -5.30 -6.93 -6.93
CA LEU A 59 -5.51 -6.61 -5.53
C LEU A 59 -4.64 -7.53 -4.68
N VAL A 60 -3.76 -6.96 -3.88
CA VAL A 60 -2.81 -7.66 -3.02
C VAL A 60 -3.09 -7.27 -1.57
N VAL A 61 -3.08 -8.27 -0.69
CA VAL A 61 -3.16 -8.10 0.76
C VAL A 61 -1.84 -8.54 1.36
N ALA A 62 -1.19 -7.65 2.10
CA ALA A 62 0.05 -7.92 2.80
C ALA A 62 -0.06 -7.57 4.29
N GLU A 63 0.87 -8.07 5.11
CA GLU A 63 1.02 -7.60 6.49
C GLU A 63 1.58 -6.17 6.53
N ALA A 64 1.08 -5.34 7.44
CA ALA A 64 1.74 -4.08 7.80
C ALA A 64 2.95 -4.41 8.69
N ASN A 65 4.03 -4.87 8.06
CA ASN A 65 5.23 -5.36 8.74
C ASN A 65 6.43 -4.46 8.40
N ALA A 66 7.14 -3.98 9.43
CA ALA A 66 8.30 -3.10 9.24
C ALA A 66 9.60 -3.87 8.89
N GLU A 67 9.66 -5.18 9.11
CA GLU A 67 10.85 -6.00 8.89
C GLU A 67 10.97 -6.47 7.44
N ALA A 68 9.85 -6.84 6.81
CA ALA A 68 9.82 -7.28 5.42
C ALA A 68 8.41 -7.14 4.81
N PHE A 69 8.34 -7.07 3.48
CA PHE A 69 7.09 -7.27 2.76
C PHE A 69 6.64 -8.73 2.89
N ARG A 70 5.40 -8.93 3.34
CA ARG A 70 4.79 -10.26 3.49
C ARG A 70 3.41 -10.29 2.86
N GLU A 71 3.35 -10.72 1.61
CA GLU A 71 2.10 -10.97 0.91
C GLU A 71 1.35 -12.15 1.55
N THR A 72 0.03 -11.99 1.71
CA THR A 72 -0.87 -13.02 2.27
C THR A 72 -1.92 -13.48 1.27
N ALA A 73 -2.29 -12.63 0.31
CA ALA A 73 -3.22 -12.97 -0.76
C ALA A 73 -3.03 -12.04 -1.96
N ARG A 74 -3.34 -12.55 -3.15
CA ARG A 74 -3.37 -11.81 -4.42
C ARG A 74 -4.49 -12.31 -5.30
N ALA A 75 -5.19 -11.40 -5.94
CA ALA A 75 -6.25 -11.71 -6.90
C ALA A 75 -6.25 -10.71 -8.06
N GLN A 76 -6.54 -11.19 -9.27
CA GLN A 76 -6.78 -10.31 -10.41
C GLN A 76 -8.22 -9.79 -10.33
N VAL A 77 -8.39 -8.48 -10.11
CA VAL A 77 -9.71 -7.88 -9.84
C VAL A 77 -10.22 -7.01 -10.98
N THR A 78 -9.35 -6.62 -11.91
CA THR A 78 -9.78 -5.99 -13.17
C THR A 78 -9.45 -6.88 -14.35
N ALA A 79 -10.35 -6.96 -15.34
CA ALA A 79 -10.08 -7.66 -16.57
C ALA A 79 -8.83 -7.06 -17.25
N ARG A 80 -7.91 -7.92 -17.72
CA ARG A 80 -6.79 -7.52 -18.58
C ARG A 80 -7.38 -7.07 -19.91
N SER A 81 -7.89 -5.84 -20.00
CA SER A 81 -8.38 -5.29 -21.26
C SER A 81 -7.20 -5.24 -22.24
N ALA A 82 -7.35 -5.85 -23.41
CA ALA A 82 -6.34 -5.86 -24.45
C ALA A 82 -5.99 -4.42 -24.90
N GLY A 83 -5.00 -3.80 -24.25
CA GLY A 83 -4.52 -2.45 -24.54
C GLY A 83 -3.79 -1.80 -23.35
N PRO A 84 -3.00 -0.74 -23.57
CA PRO A 84 -2.25 -0.06 -22.51
C PRO A 84 -3.16 0.91 -21.76
N ARG A 85 -4.07 0.40 -20.92
CA ARG A 85 -4.78 1.25 -19.96
C ARG A 85 -4.15 1.07 -18.59
N GLN A 86 -3.40 2.09 -18.17
CA GLN A 86 -2.91 2.18 -16.80
C GLN A 86 -4.11 2.40 -15.89
N CYS A 87 -4.34 1.50 -14.92
CA CYS A 87 -5.25 1.80 -13.83
C CYS A 87 -4.62 2.93 -13.01
N TRP A 88 -5.32 4.05 -12.85
CA TRP A 88 -4.87 5.15 -11.98
C TRP A 88 -5.65 5.06 -10.67
N PRO A 89 -5.16 4.31 -9.68
CA PRO A 89 -5.93 4.11 -8.47
C PRO A 89 -5.93 5.40 -7.64
N MET A 90 -7.12 5.98 -7.49
CA MET A 90 -7.34 7.10 -6.58
C MET A 90 -7.56 6.52 -5.17
N ALA A 91 -6.55 6.64 -4.30
CA ALA A 91 -6.68 6.20 -2.91
C ALA A 91 -7.33 7.31 -2.06
N VAL A 92 -8.60 7.17 -1.70
CA VAL A 92 -9.26 8.03 -0.72
C VAL A 92 -9.16 7.36 0.65
N SER A 93 -8.46 7.98 1.60
CA SER A 93 -8.42 7.50 2.98
C SER A 93 -9.55 8.12 3.79
N ILE A 94 -10.53 7.32 4.22
CA ILE A 94 -11.48 7.72 5.29
C ILE A 94 -10.79 7.42 6.63
N ALA A 95 -10.41 8.47 7.35
CA ALA A 95 -9.96 8.32 8.72
C ALA A 95 -11.17 7.98 9.59
N ALA A 96 -11.34 6.70 9.95
CA ALA A 96 -12.22 6.37 11.07
C ALA A 96 -11.66 7.07 12.32
N THR A 97 -12.39 8.07 12.81
CA THR A 97 -12.16 8.67 14.13
C THR A 97 -12.47 7.59 15.16
N PRO A 98 -11.55 7.22 16.07
CA PRO A 98 -11.92 6.35 17.16
C PRO A 98 -12.99 7.07 17.98
N ALA A 99 -14.19 6.47 18.07
CA ALA A 99 -15.22 6.94 18.99
C ALA A 99 -14.64 6.86 20.40
N ALA A 100 -14.51 8.01 21.06
CA ALA A 100 -14.11 8.08 22.45
C ALA A 100 -15.20 7.39 23.29
N ILE A 101 -14.90 6.19 23.80
CA ILE A 101 -15.72 5.54 24.82
C ILE A 101 -15.40 6.28 26.12
N SER A 102 -16.32 7.15 26.54
CA SER A 102 -16.27 7.81 27.85
C SER A 102 -16.72 6.80 28.91
N PRO A 103 -15.91 6.47 29.94
CA PRO A 103 -16.40 5.66 31.05
C PRO A 103 -17.28 6.53 31.95
N ALA A 104 -18.47 6.01 32.29
CA ALA A 104 -19.32 6.52 33.36
C ALA A 104 -18.93 5.88 34.70
#